data_AF-A0A8J8CPH5-F1
#
_entry.id   AF-A0A8J8CPH5-F1
#
_cell.length_a   1.000
_cell.length_b   1.000
_cell.length_c   1.000
_cell.angle_alpha   90.00
_cell.angle_beta   90.00
_cell.angle_gamma   90.00
#
_symmetry.space_group_name_H-M   'P 1'
#
loop_
_entity.id
_entity.type
_entity.pdbx_description
1 polymer ?
#
loop_
_entity_poly.entity_id
_entity_poly.type
_entity_poly.pdbx_seq_one_letter_code
_entity_poly.pdbx_strand_id
1 'polypeptide(L)'
;MMEQNPRNADEALSKAIELLMKQMNTTQDHILERTAVVPAEIASDIASKYQIHEEIAKVVFVLEFEYNLPQELSVDYFKYEMQRLADANFQLPEIHTFLIQFALEEGFWIKYITNDFIKKIKHKLSKLHILNRSLFGDLEGNIEDSALFIIERSFLISEFIRPMLHTWIKEHQRSTYYDAALSIICGISRNPMEKGKTIINDLCQKLDANFDSIKEIIIELKTKAWAQKAITELDEVQQELRSCQSNHAKMSWRIVAEIILENCLTLECENLDEVENQTITKETVPIHAEHQIKSSPGFEAKKDDIVKDKITLAILSLDSLTQEKQEELIRELILENFDKAMKVKRQKPMHFAKEFLGRILEEFAVSSDVTQKIIKKFDNKLLYHLSPMGSKEMPDLSVDDKVVKLLEESVLENLAHKSKLQETSIKEESQKQTAQKKTEQDAKSKSVTITKTEDKTSIRNISEKELWIIIRDSYLKELFDYSDEIVAGSKVLKKFSLELGLLLTENEATNLITQELEKKGITIEEGISEDLDKNICIIILNQLKEQKQYQTKIN
;
A
#
# COMPACT_ATOMS: atom_id res chain seq x y z
N MET A 1 -23.50 17.57 -20.66
CA MET A 1 -22.19 16.91 -20.74
C MET A 1 -21.15 17.96 -20.40
N MET A 2 -20.36 17.74 -19.34
CA MET A 2 -19.30 18.66 -18.95
C MET A 2 -18.11 18.43 -19.88
N GLU A 3 -17.78 19.40 -20.74
CA GLU A 3 -16.43 19.49 -21.27
C GLU A 3 -15.50 19.61 -20.06
N GLN A 4 -14.76 18.54 -19.76
CA GLN A 4 -13.73 18.61 -18.74
C GLN A 4 -12.70 19.62 -19.24
N ASN A 5 -12.68 20.77 -18.58
CA ASN A 5 -11.70 21.83 -18.83
C ASN A 5 -10.30 21.18 -18.76
N PRO A 6 -9.45 21.27 -19.79
CA PRO A 6 -8.14 20.59 -19.81
C PRO A 6 -7.27 20.93 -18.58
N ARG A 7 -7.48 22.10 -17.97
CA ARG A 7 -6.87 22.47 -16.67
C ARG A 7 -7.20 21.50 -15.54
N ASN A 8 -8.41 20.94 -15.52
CA ASN A 8 -8.85 20.00 -14.48
C ASN A 8 -8.20 18.62 -14.64
N ALA A 9 -7.88 18.19 -15.87
CA ALA A 9 -7.21 16.91 -16.12
C ALA A 9 -5.76 16.94 -15.66
N ASP A 10 -5.05 18.04 -15.92
CA ASP A 10 -3.67 18.23 -15.44
C ASP A 10 -3.60 18.37 -13.92
N GLU A 11 -4.60 19.02 -13.30
CA GLU A 11 -4.71 19.10 -11.84
C GLU A 11 -4.97 17.71 -11.20
N ALA A 12 -5.87 16.92 -11.79
CA ALA A 12 -6.15 15.56 -11.33
C ALA A 12 -4.90 14.65 -11.42
N LEU A 13 -4.17 14.74 -12.55
CA LEU A 13 -2.92 14.03 -12.74
C LEU A 13 -1.87 14.44 -11.71
N SER A 14 -1.69 15.75 -11.49
CA SER A 14 -0.73 16.29 -10.52
C SER A 14 -1.03 15.79 -9.11
N LYS A 15 -2.30 15.84 -8.70
CA LYS A 15 -2.75 15.32 -7.40
C LYS A 15 -2.54 13.81 -7.26
N ALA A 16 -2.79 13.04 -8.32
CA ALA A 16 -2.55 11.60 -8.32
C ALA A 16 -1.05 11.27 -8.18
N ILE A 17 -0.18 12.04 -8.84
CA ILE A 17 1.28 11.93 -8.72
C ILE A 17 1.73 12.29 -7.31
N GLU A 18 1.24 13.39 -6.72
CA GLU A 18 1.58 13.78 -5.34
C GLU A 18 1.23 12.69 -4.32
N LEU A 19 0.04 12.08 -4.45
CA LEU A 19 -0.38 10.97 -3.60
C LEU A 19 0.54 9.75 -3.76
N LEU A 20 0.94 9.44 -5.00
CA LEU A 20 1.87 8.34 -5.27
C LEU A 20 3.26 8.61 -4.68
N MET A 21 3.79 9.83 -4.82
CA MET A 21 5.08 10.21 -4.23
C MET A 21 5.05 10.15 -2.70
N LYS A 22 3.94 10.56 -2.08
CA LYS A 22 3.76 10.42 -0.63
C LYS A 22 3.78 8.95 -0.21
N GLN A 23 3.09 8.08 -0.95
CA GLN A 23 3.09 6.64 -0.70
C GLN A 23 4.48 6.04 -0.88
N MET A 24 5.22 6.48 -1.91
CA MET A 24 6.60 6.08 -2.18
C MET A 24 7.49 6.39 -0.99
N ASN A 25 7.54 7.65 -0.53
CA ASN A 25 8.38 8.06 0.59
C ASN A 25 8.06 7.26 1.86
N THR A 26 6.78 7.12 2.21
CA THR A 26 6.37 6.34 3.38
C THR A 26 6.76 4.86 3.28
N THR A 27 6.70 4.28 2.09
CA THR A 27 7.08 2.88 1.88
C THR A 27 8.59 2.71 1.92
N GLN A 28 9.35 3.64 1.34
CA GLN A 28 10.81 3.64 1.36
C GLN A 28 11.34 3.81 2.79
N ASP A 29 10.78 4.76 3.57
CA ASP A 29 11.11 4.94 4.98
C ASP A 29 10.88 3.65 5.77
N HIS A 30 9.73 3.01 5.54
CA HIS A 30 9.41 1.73 6.18
C HIS A 30 10.39 0.62 5.76
N ILE A 31 10.67 0.43 4.46
CA ILE A 31 11.65 -0.57 4.01
C ILE A 31 13.01 -0.30 4.64
N LEU A 32 13.46 0.97 4.69
CA LEU A 32 14.73 1.35 5.30
C LEU A 32 14.80 0.94 6.78
N GLU A 33 13.78 1.30 7.57
CA GLU A 33 13.69 0.89 8.98
C GLU A 33 13.79 -0.65 9.15
N ARG A 34 13.18 -1.39 8.23
CA ARG A 34 13.17 -2.86 8.25
C ARG A 34 14.49 -3.48 7.78
N THR A 35 15.19 -2.85 6.83
CA THR A 35 16.53 -3.31 6.41
C THR A 35 17.57 -3.19 7.53
N ALA A 36 17.40 -2.24 8.46
CA ALA A 36 18.32 -2.03 9.58
C ALA A 36 18.34 -3.19 10.59
N VAL A 37 17.27 -4.00 10.64
CA VAL A 37 17.14 -5.14 11.56
C VAL A 37 17.36 -6.49 10.88
N VAL A 38 17.75 -6.51 9.60
CA VAL A 38 18.02 -7.76 8.88
C VAL A 38 19.33 -8.37 9.38
N PRO A 39 19.36 -9.64 9.82
CA PRO A 39 20.59 -10.32 10.21
C PRO A 39 21.61 -10.36 9.07
N ALA A 40 22.87 -10.08 9.39
CA ALA A 40 23.94 -9.99 8.41
C ALA A 40 24.17 -11.32 7.67
N GLU A 41 24.00 -12.44 8.38
CA GLU A 41 24.16 -13.79 7.82
C GLU A 41 23.14 -14.06 6.72
N ILE A 42 21.87 -13.69 6.95
CA ILE A 42 20.79 -13.88 5.97
C ILE A 42 21.02 -12.99 4.75
N ALA A 43 21.42 -11.73 4.95
CA ALA A 43 21.73 -10.83 3.85
C ALA A 43 22.91 -11.36 3.00
N SER A 44 23.97 -11.85 3.65
CA SER A 44 25.13 -12.47 3.00
C SER A 44 24.74 -13.74 2.22
N ASP A 45 23.86 -14.57 2.77
CA ASP A 45 23.39 -15.79 2.10
C ASP A 45 22.59 -15.46 0.82
N ILE A 46 21.68 -14.49 0.89
CA ILE A 46 20.91 -14.01 -0.28
C ILE A 46 21.86 -13.37 -1.30
N ALA A 47 22.77 -12.49 -0.86
CA ALA A 47 23.77 -11.83 -1.70
C ALA A 47 24.62 -12.86 -2.46
N SER A 48 25.09 -13.89 -1.77
CA SER A 48 25.88 -14.98 -2.34
C SER A 48 25.08 -15.86 -3.29
N LYS A 49 23.85 -16.25 -2.90
CA LYS A 49 22.96 -17.09 -3.71
C LYS A 49 22.66 -16.45 -5.06
N TYR A 50 22.39 -15.15 -5.07
CA TYR A 50 21.94 -14.45 -6.27
C TYR A 50 23.00 -13.57 -6.94
N GLN A 51 24.19 -13.47 -6.36
CA GLN A 51 25.28 -12.61 -6.85
C GLN A 51 24.84 -11.14 -6.95
N ILE A 52 24.36 -10.60 -5.83
CA ILE A 52 23.94 -9.19 -5.69
C ILE A 52 24.61 -8.56 -4.46
N HIS A 53 24.63 -7.24 -4.38
CA HIS A 53 25.15 -6.51 -3.21
C HIS A 53 24.29 -6.76 -1.96
N GLU A 54 24.92 -6.73 -0.78
CA GLU A 54 24.25 -6.98 0.51
C GLU A 54 23.13 -5.98 0.79
N GLU A 55 23.27 -4.73 0.37
CA GLU A 55 22.25 -3.68 0.51
C GLU A 55 20.97 -4.05 -0.24
N ILE A 56 21.12 -4.58 -1.46
CA ILE A 56 19.99 -5.08 -2.26
C ILE A 56 19.41 -6.34 -1.62
N ALA A 57 20.28 -7.25 -1.15
CA ALA A 57 19.86 -8.49 -0.49
C ALA A 57 18.98 -8.22 0.76
N LYS A 58 19.30 -7.18 1.55
CA LYS A 58 18.47 -6.75 2.69
C LYS A 58 17.09 -6.32 2.25
N VAL A 59 16.96 -5.54 1.18
CA VAL A 59 15.64 -5.14 0.64
C VAL A 59 14.89 -6.36 0.11
N VAL A 60 15.54 -7.25 -0.65
CA VAL A 60 14.94 -8.50 -1.14
C VAL A 60 14.37 -9.32 0.02
N PHE A 61 15.11 -9.44 1.12
CA PHE A 61 14.61 -10.10 2.34
C PHE A 61 13.36 -9.42 2.89
N VAL A 62 13.34 -8.09 3.00
CA VAL A 62 12.16 -7.34 3.48
C VAL A 62 10.96 -7.57 2.55
N LEU A 63 11.18 -7.56 1.23
CA LEU A 63 10.12 -7.80 0.24
C LEU A 63 9.50 -9.20 0.36
N GLU A 64 10.33 -10.22 0.57
CA GLU A 64 9.86 -11.57 0.81
C GLU A 64 9.16 -11.72 2.17
N PHE A 65 9.77 -11.16 3.21
CA PHE A 65 9.31 -11.35 4.57
C PHE A 65 7.96 -10.66 4.80
N GLU A 66 7.84 -9.40 4.39
CA GLU A 66 6.69 -8.54 4.70
C GLU A 66 5.63 -8.49 3.62
N TYR A 67 6.06 -8.52 2.35
CA TYR A 67 5.15 -8.36 1.21
C TYR A 67 4.90 -9.65 0.44
N ASN A 68 5.44 -10.78 0.92
CA ASN A 68 5.26 -12.10 0.35
C ASN A 68 5.66 -12.17 -1.13
N LEU A 69 6.73 -11.47 -1.50
CA LEU A 69 7.29 -11.49 -2.84
C LEU A 69 8.43 -12.52 -2.92
N PRO A 70 8.41 -13.47 -3.87
CA PRO A 70 9.51 -14.40 -4.04
C PRO A 70 10.84 -13.67 -4.21
N GLN A 71 11.90 -14.18 -3.59
CA GLN A 71 13.24 -13.61 -3.73
C GLN A 71 13.67 -13.60 -5.18
N GLU A 72 13.45 -14.72 -5.90
CA GLU A 72 13.81 -14.87 -7.31
C GLU A 72 13.18 -13.77 -8.17
N LEU A 73 11.90 -13.45 -7.93
CA LEU A 73 11.19 -12.37 -8.63
C LEU A 73 11.84 -11.02 -8.32
N SER A 74 12.03 -10.68 -7.04
CA SER A 74 12.58 -9.39 -6.64
C SER A 74 14.00 -9.19 -7.18
N VAL A 75 14.83 -10.24 -7.14
CA VAL A 75 16.19 -10.24 -7.66
C VAL A 75 16.21 -10.05 -9.17
N ASP A 76 15.31 -10.70 -9.90
CA ASP A 76 15.20 -10.54 -11.36
C ASP A 76 14.91 -9.09 -11.74
N TYR A 77 14.04 -8.41 -11.00
CA TYR A 77 13.80 -6.97 -11.13
C TYR A 77 15.05 -6.12 -10.92
N PHE A 78 15.75 -6.33 -9.80
CA PHE A 78 16.99 -5.61 -9.51
C PHE A 78 18.04 -5.82 -10.60
N LYS A 79 18.23 -7.06 -11.05
CA LYS A 79 19.19 -7.38 -12.11
C LYS A 79 18.83 -6.73 -13.43
N TYR A 80 17.55 -6.75 -13.80
CA TYR A 80 17.06 -6.08 -15.00
C TYR A 80 17.36 -4.59 -14.96
N GLU A 81 17.05 -3.91 -13.85
CA GLU A 81 17.28 -2.48 -13.74
C GLU A 81 18.78 -2.12 -13.75
N MET A 82 19.61 -2.88 -13.05
CA MET A 82 21.07 -2.71 -13.10
C MET A 82 21.61 -2.89 -14.53
N GLN A 83 21.10 -3.88 -15.27
CA GLN A 83 21.48 -4.09 -16.67
C GLN A 83 21.01 -2.94 -17.56
N ARG A 84 19.77 -2.47 -17.40
CA ARG A 84 19.21 -1.33 -18.15
C ARG A 84 20.05 -0.07 -17.93
N LEU A 85 20.44 0.22 -16.70
CA LEU A 85 21.32 1.34 -16.37
C LEU A 85 22.68 1.18 -17.06
N ALA A 86 23.27 -0.02 -17.04
CA ALA A 86 24.52 -0.30 -17.73
C ALA A 86 24.41 -0.09 -19.25
N ASP A 87 23.33 -0.57 -19.87
CA ASP A 87 23.04 -0.38 -21.31
C ASP A 87 22.87 1.11 -21.66
N ALA A 88 22.33 1.89 -20.73
CA ALA A 88 22.23 3.35 -20.83
C ALA A 88 23.54 4.08 -20.49
N ASN A 89 24.67 3.38 -20.37
CA ASN A 89 25.98 3.91 -19.96
C ASN A 89 25.92 4.65 -18.61
N PHE A 90 25.18 4.11 -17.65
CA PHE A 90 25.18 4.55 -16.27
C PHE A 90 25.64 3.39 -15.37
N GLN A 91 26.81 3.56 -14.74
CA GLN A 91 27.29 2.59 -13.75
C GLN A 91 26.76 2.99 -12.39
N LEU A 92 26.05 2.07 -11.74
CA LEU A 92 25.62 2.23 -10.37
C LEU A 92 26.88 2.29 -9.48
N PRO A 93 27.12 3.39 -8.73
CA PRO A 93 28.29 3.48 -7.88
C PRO A 93 28.25 2.40 -6.80
N GLU A 94 29.37 1.69 -6.63
CA GLU A 94 29.56 0.71 -5.55
C GLU A 94 29.82 1.40 -4.19
N ILE A 95 28.98 2.38 -3.87
CA ILE A 95 29.03 3.14 -2.62
C ILE A 95 27.79 2.75 -1.83
N HIS A 96 27.99 2.32 -0.59
CA HIS A 96 26.93 1.84 0.30
C HIS A 96 25.66 2.72 0.30
N THR A 97 25.82 4.04 0.44
CA THR A 97 24.71 5.00 0.48
C THR A 97 23.94 5.10 -0.84
N PHE A 98 24.59 4.86 -1.98
CA PHE A 98 23.94 4.83 -3.29
C PHE A 98 23.22 3.50 -3.51
N LEU A 99 23.86 2.38 -3.15
CA LEU A 99 23.28 1.05 -3.26
C LEU A 99 22.02 0.91 -2.41
N ILE A 100 22.01 1.43 -1.18
CA ILE A 100 20.81 1.40 -0.34
C ILE A 100 19.71 2.29 -0.93
N GLN A 101 20.02 3.48 -1.43
CA GLN A 101 19.01 4.36 -2.02
C GLN A 101 18.37 3.72 -3.27
N PHE A 102 19.21 3.19 -4.16
CA PHE A 102 18.76 2.41 -5.32
C PHE A 102 17.89 1.22 -4.88
N ALA A 103 18.33 0.48 -3.86
CA ALA A 103 17.60 -0.67 -3.34
C ALA A 103 16.20 -0.28 -2.82
N LEU A 104 16.08 0.86 -2.13
CA LEU A 104 14.81 1.37 -1.60
C LEU A 104 13.88 1.87 -2.72
N GLU A 105 14.42 2.59 -3.71
CA GLU A 105 13.67 3.09 -4.86
C GLU A 105 13.05 1.95 -5.66
N GLU A 106 13.85 0.99 -6.08
CA GLU A 106 13.39 -0.18 -6.82
C GLU A 106 12.53 -1.10 -5.94
N GLY A 107 12.87 -1.26 -4.66
CA GLY A 107 12.08 -2.03 -3.71
C GLY A 107 10.66 -1.50 -3.57
N PHE A 108 10.48 -0.17 -3.56
CA PHE A 108 9.16 0.44 -3.63
C PHE A 108 8.43 0.06 -4.92
N TRP A 109 9.06 0.20 -6.09
CA TRP A 109 8.41 -0.06 -7.37
C TRP A 109 8.00 -1.53 -7.52
N ILE A 110 8.88 -2.46 -7.14
CA ILE A 110 8.60 -3.89 -7.11
C ILE A 110 7.34 -4.14 -6.25
N LYS A 111 7.32 -3.64 -5.02
CA LYS A 111 6.18 -3.79 -4.10
C LYS A 111 4.91 -3.15 -4.65
N TYR A 112 5.01 -1.94 -5.16
CA TYR A 112 3.87 -1.17 -5.63
C TYR A 112 3.22 -1.86 -6.83
N ILE A 113 4.00 -2.21 -7.85
CA ILE A 113 3.51 -2.84 -9.09
C ILE A 113 2.90 -4.21 -8.80
N THR A 114 3.61 -5.07 -8.05
CA THR A 114 3.23 -6.47 -7.83
C THR A 114 2.05 -6.66 -6.86
N ASN A 115 1.84 -5.71 -5.93
CA ASN A 115 0.85 -5.85 -4.86
C ASN A 115 -0.18 -4.71 -4.80
N ASP A 116 0.25 -3.45 -4.77
CA ASP A 116 -0.67 -2.34 -4.50
C ASP A 116 -1.46 -1.93 -5.74
N PHE A 117 -0.76 -1.78 -6.86
CA PHE A 117 -1.34 -1.31 -8.11
C PHE A 117 -2.36 -2.30 -8.67
N ILE A 118 -2.01 -3.60 -8.70
CA ILE A 118 -2.92 -4.66 -9.15
C ILE A 118 -4.22 -4.68 -8.32
N LYS A 119 -4.13 -4.54 -6.99
CA LYS A 119 -5.32 -4.46 -6.13
C LYS A 119 -6.15 -3.22 -6.45
N LYS A 120 -5.49 -2.07 -6.62
CA LYS A 120 -6.14 -0.80 -6.94
C LYS A 120 -6.90 -0.86 -8.27
N ILE A 121 -6.29 -1.43 -9.32
CA ILE A 121 -6.90 -1.49 -10.65
C ILE A 121 -7.97 -2.58 -10.74
N LYS A 122 -7.78 -3.75 -10.11
CA LYS A 122 -8.75 -4.87 -10.13
C LYS A 122 -10.14 -4.45 -9.68
N HIS A 123 -10.25 -3.64 -8.63
CA HIS A 123 -11.53 -3.09 -8.15
C HIS A 123 -12.23 -2.14 -9.13
N LYS A 124 -11.52 -1.68 -10.17
CA LYS A 124 -12.02 -0.76 -11.20
C LYS A 124 -12.25 -1.46 -12.54
N LEU A 125 -11.76 -2.69 -12.72
CA LEU A 125 -11.90 -3.45 -13.97
C LEU A 125 -13.29 -4.07 -14.17
N SER A 126 -14.14 -4.15 -13.14
CA SER A 126 -15.42 -4.86 -13.22
C SER A 126 -16.30 -4.42 -14.40
N LYS A 127 -16.42 -3.10 -14.61
CA LYS A 127 -17.19 -2.56 -15.74
C LYS A 127 -16.55 -2.90 -17.08
N LEU A 128 -15.23 -2.71 -17.20
CA LEU A 128 -14.50 -3.04 -18.43
C LEU A 128 -14.59 -4.54 -18.75
N HIS A 129 -14.53 -5.39 -17.74
CA HIS A 129 -14.67 -6.83 -17.87
C HIS A 129 -16.06 -7.25 -18.36
N ILE A 130 -17.14 -6.67 -17.83
CA ILE A 130 -18.51 -6.92 -18.33
C ILE A 130 -18.62 -6.53 -19.80
N LEU A 131 -18.11 -5.35 -20.17
CA LEU A 131 -18.08 -4.90 -21.56
C LEU A 131 -17.24 -5.85 -22.45
N ASN A 132 -16.11 -6.36 -21.93
CA ASN A 132 -15.29 -7.35 -22.64
C ASN A 132 -16.05 -8.64 -22.91
N ARG A 133 -16.78 -9.18 -21.92
CA ARG A 133 -17.61 -10.39 -22.10
C ARG A 133 -18.81 -10.17 -23.00
N SER A 134 -19.37 -8.96 -23.04
CA SER A 134 -20.44 -8.57 -23.99
C SER A 134 -19.95 -8.55 -25.44
N LEU A 135 -18.72 -8.07 -25.67
CA LEU A 135 -18.17 -7.92 -27.03
C LEU A 135 -17.50 -9.19 -27.57
N PHE A 136 -16.80 -9.93 -26.71
CA PHE A 136 -15.93 -11.04 -27.12
C PHE A 136 -16.24 -12.37 -26.42
N GLY A 137 -17.20 -12.38 -25.50
CA GLY A 137 -17.50 -13.51 -24.65
C GLY A 137 -18.91 -14.04 -24.85
N ASP A 138 -19.50 -14.46 -23.74
CA ASP A 138 -20.76 -15.20 -23.65
C ASP A 138 -21.95 -14.35 -23.20
N LEU A 139 -21.74 -13.06 -22.89
CA LEU A 139 -22.83 -12.17 -22.51
C LEU A 139 -23.49 -11.59 -23.76
N GLU A 140 -24.81 -11.45 -23.73
CA GLU A 140 -25.56 -10.76 -24.79
C GLU A 140 -25.13 -9.28 -24.83
N GLY A 141 -24.43 -8.91 -25.90
CA GLY A 141 -23.89 -7.58 -26.08
C GLY A 141 -24.76 -6.65 -26.90
N ASN A 142 -24.59 -5.35 -26.69
CA ASN A 142 -25.18 -4.32 -27.52
C ASN A 142 -24.09 -3.57 -28.32
N ILE A 143 -24.42 -3.07 -29.51
CA ILE A 143 -23.50 -2.30 -30.35
C ILE A 143 -22.95 -1.11 -29.56
N GLU A 144 -23.74 -0.44 -28.71
CA GLU A 144 -23.26 0.65 -27.85
C GLU A 144 -22.12 0.26 -26.90
N ASP A 145 -22.01 -1.03 -26.53
CA ASP A 145 -20.96 -1.51 -25.63
C ASP A 145 -19.57 -1.35 -26.26
N SER A 146 -19.47 -1.37 -27.60
CA SER A 146 -18.22 -1.12 -28.33
C SER A 146 -17.65 0.27 -28.04
N ALA A 147 -18.50 1.30 -28.07
CA ALA A 147 -18.10 2.67 -27.77
C ALA A 147 -17.88 2.89 -26.27
N LEU A 148 -18.69 2.26 -25.41
CA LEU A 148 -18.51 2.31 -23.96
C LEU A 148 -17.21 1.64 -23.51
N PHE A 149 -16.80 0.56 -24.17
CA PHE A 149 -15.55 -0.14 -23.91
C PHE A 149 -14.35 0.77 -24.13
N ILE A 150 -14.28 1.47 -25.27
CA ILE A 150 -13.19 2.41 -25.56
C ILE A 150 -13.15 3.57 -24.56
N ILE A 151 -14.31 4.15 -24.23
CA ILE A 151 -14.40 5.24 -23.25
C ILE A 151 -13.95 4.77 -21.86
N GLU A 152 -14.35 3.57 -21.44
CA GLU A 152 -13.95 3.02 -20.14
C GLU A 152 -12.44 2.77 -20.08
N ARG A 153 -11.84 2.23 -21.15
CA ARG A 153 -10.37 2.08 -21.24
C ARG A 153 -9.67 3.43 -21.10
N SER A 154 -10.14 4.45 -21.82
CA SER A 154 -9.60 5.81 -21.75
C SER A 154 -9.63 6.38 -20.33
N PHE A 155 -10.74 6.19 -19.64
CA PHE A 155 -10.93 6.61 -18.25
C PHE A 155 -9.95 5.90 -17.32
N LEU A 156 -9.88 4.57 -17.38
CA LEU A 156 -9.00 3.79 -16.51
C LEU A 156 -7.52 4.12 -16.74
N ILE A 157 -7.13 4.31 -18.00
CA ILE A 157 -5.78 4.74 -18.37
C ILE A 157 -5.48 6.11 -17.77
N SER A 158 -6.35 7.09 -17.97
CA SER A 158 -6.10 8.47 -17.56
C SER A 158 -6.03 8.62 -16.04
N GLU A 159 -6.91 7.93 -15.31
CA GLU A 159 -7.03 8.07 -13.85
C GLU A 159 -6.04 7.20 -13.06
N PHE A 160 -5.69 6.01 -13.56
CA PHE A 160 -4.94 5.02 -12.76
C PHE A 160 -3.57 4.69 -13.35
N ILE A 161 -3.49 4.40 -14.65
CA ILE A 161 -2.24 3.91 -15.26
C ILE A 161 -1.30 5.08 -15.60
N ARG A 162 -1.83 6.15 -16.17
CA ARG A 162 -1.05 7.32 -16.60
C ARG A 162 -0.27 7.96 -15.44
N PRO A 163 -0.85 8.24 -14.25
CA PRO A 163 -0.07 8.81 -13.15
C PRO A 163 1.11 7.92 -12.73
N MET A 164 0.88 6.60 -12.65
CA MET A 164 1.93 5.63 -12.34
C MET A 164 3.04 5.65 -13.40
N LEU A 165 2.69 5.57 -14.69
CA LEU A 165 3.68 5.59 -15.78
C LEU A 165 4.51 6.88 -15.80
N HIS A 166 3.87 8.03 -15.62
CA HIS A 166 4.58 9.31 -15.58
C HIS A 166 5.57 9.36 -14.41
N THR A 167 5.16 8.91 -13.23
CA THR A 167 6.07 8.85 -12.07
C THR A 167 7.18 7.84 -12.31
N TRP A 168 6.88 6.65 -12.82
CA TRP A 168 7.89 5.62 -13.09
C TRP A 168 8.98 6.13 -14.04
N ILE A 169 8.60 6.72 -15.18
CA ILE A 169 9.55 7.28 -16.16
C ILE A 169 10.38 8.42 -15.58
N LYS A 170 9.79 9.23 -14.69
CA LYS A 170 10.49 10.33 -14.04
C LYS A 170 11.58 9.83 -13.09
N GLU A 171 11.29 8.79 -12.31
CA GLU A 171 12.24 8.23 -11.34
C GLU A 171 13.33 7.38 -12.02
N HIS A 172 13.00 6.67 -13.11
CA HIS A 172 13.96 5.82 -13.82
C HIS A 172 14.66 6.61 -14.93
N GLN A 173 15.77 7.25 -14.59
CA GLN A 173 16.52 8.06 -15.54
C GLN A 173 16.93 7.25 -16.78
N ARG A 174 16.87 7.90 -17.95
CA ARG A 174 17.20 7.32 -19.26
C ARG A 174 16.34 6.11 -19.65
N SER A 175 15.24 5.87 -18.96
CA SER A 175 14.28 4.84 -19.34
C SER A 175 13.42 5.28 -20.52
N THR A 176 12.94 4.30 -21.25
CA THR A 176 11.93 4.44 -22.29
C THR A 176 10.59 3.93 -21.78
N TYR A 177 9.50 4.26 -22.48
CA TYR A 177 8.20 3.66 -22.19
C TYR A 177 8.19 2.14 -22.40
N TYR A 178 9.04 1.62 -23.30
CA TYR A 178 9.19 0.18 -23.47
C TYR A 178 9.79 -0.49 -22.22
N ASP A 179 10.77 0.14 -21.58
CA ASP A 179 11.34 -0.35 -20.32
C ASP A 179 10.26 -0.37 -19.22
N ALA A 180 9.45 0.69 -19.16
CA ALA A 180 8.31 0.75 -18.25
C ALA A 180 7.30 -0.38 -18.50
N ALA A 181 6.99 -0.65 -19.77
CA ALA A 181 6.08 -1.73 -20.17
C ALA A 181 6.62 -3.09 -19.69
N LEU A 182 7.89 -3.39 -19.96
CA LEU A 182 8.56 -4.62 -19.52
C LEU A 182 8.46 -4.79 -18.01
N SER A 183 8.90 -3.79 -17.26
CA SER A 183 8.92 -3.84 -15.80
C SER A 183 7.52 -3.94 -15.20
N ILE A 184 6.53 -3.24 -15.74
CA ILE A 184 5.18 -3.24 -15.17
C ILE A 184 4.43 -4.54 -15.52
N ILE A 185 4.50 -4.99 -16.78
CA ILE A 185 3.78 -6.18 -17.25
C ILE A 185 4.31 -7.44 -16.57
N CYS A 186 5.63 -7.60 -16.50
CA CYS A 186 6.22 -8.74 -15.80
C CYS A 186 5.85 -8.76 -14.32
N GLY A 187 5.59 -7.59 -13.72
CA GLY A 187 5.41 -7.47 -12.27
C GLY A 187 3.98 -7.76 -11.87
N ILE A 188 3.06 -7.26 -12.68
CA ILE A 188 1.64 -7.59 -12.60
C ILE A 188 1.45 -9.10 -12.83
N SER A 189 2.07 -9.67 -13.87
CA SER A 189 1.93 -11.10 -14.19
C SER A 189 2.87 -12.02 -13.40
N ARG A 190 3.75 -11.47 -12.56
CA ARG A 190 4.79 -12.19 -11.79
C ARG A 190 5.64 -13.12 -12.64
N ASN A 191 5.95 -12.69 -13.85
CA ASN A 191 6.79 -13.42 -14.80
C ASN A 191 8.24 -12.93 -14.76
N PRO A 192 9.21 -13.78 -15.12
CA PRO A 192 10.59 -13.34 -15.34
C PRO A 192 10.67 -12.28 -16.45
N MET A 193 11.56 -11.30 -16.28
CA MET A 193 11.78 -10.17 -17.19
C MET A 193 12.14 -10.61 -18.61
N GLU A 194 12.84 -11.73 -18.76
CA GLU A 194 13.18 -12.33 -20.06
C GLU A 194 11.95 -12.66 -20.92
N LYS A 195 10.79 -12.95 -20.30
CA LYS A 195 9.54 -13.23 -21.02
C LYS A 195 8.79 -11.97 -21.42
N GLY A 196 9.13 -10.83 -20.84
CA GLY A 196 8.37 -9.59 -21.00
C GLY A 196 8.20 -9.17 -22.46
N LYS A 197 9.24 -9.33 -23.30
CA LYS A 197 9.16 -9.00 -24.72
C LYS A 197 8.12 -9.83 -25.46
N THR A 198 8.06 -11.13 -25.19
CA THR A 198 7.08 -12.04 -25.80
C THR A 198 5.67 -11.68 -25.33
N ILE A 199 5.49 -11.48 -24.03
CA ILE A 199 4.18 -11.10 -23.46
C ILE A 199 3.69 -9.78 -24.07
N ILE A 200 4.56 -8.76 -24.20
CA ILE A 200 4.21 -7.48 -24.83
C ILE A 200 3.77 -7.68 -26.28
N ASN A 201 4.46 -8.52 -27.05
CA ASN A 201 4.09 -8.80 -28.44
C ASN A 201 2.71 -9.44 -28.53
N ASP A 202 2.47 -10.46 -27.71
CA ASP A 202 1.20 -11.19 -27.70
C ASP A 202 0.04 -10.25 -27.31
N LEU A 203 0.26 -9.39 -26.30
CA LEU A 203 -0.71 -8.36 -25.91
C LEU A 203 -0.94 -7.33 -27.03
N CYS A 204 0.10 -6.90 -27.74
CA CYS A 204 -0.07 -5.97 -28.88
C CYS A 204 -0.89 -6.59 -30.00
N GLN A 205 -0.68 -7.87 -30.31
CA GLN A 205 -1.44 -8.58 -31.35
C GLN A 205 -2.89 -8.78 -30.94
N LYS A 206 -3.12 -9.23 -29.69
CA LYS A 206 -4.46 -9.39 -29.13
C LYS A 206 -5.23 -8.06 -29.13
N LEU A 207 -4.58 -6.99 -28.69
CA LEU A 207 -5.18 -5.66 -28.63
C LEU A 207 -5.54 -5.13 -30.03
N ASP A 208 -4.66 -5.30 -31.03
CA ASP A 208 -4.94 -4.87 -32.41
C ASP A 208 -6.11 -5.65 -33.01
N ALA A 209 -6.18 -6.97 -32.80
CA ALA A 209 -7.29 -7.80 -33.24
C ALA A 209 -8.62 -7.42 -32.58
N ASN A 210 -8.59 -7.14 -31.27
CA ASN A 210 -9.76 -6.64 -30.54
C ASN A 210 -10.21 -5.27 -31.08
N PHE A 211 -9.28 -4.38 -31.38
CA PHE A 211 -9.59 -3.06 -31.96
C PHE A 211 -10.16 -3.15 -33.37
N ASP A 212 -9.66 -4.05 -34.23
CA ASP A 212 -10.28 -4.31 -35.53
C ASP A 212 -11.73 -4.77 -35.39
N SER A 213 -11.98 -5.71 -34.48
CA SER A 213 -13.32 -6.25 -34.23
C SER A 213 -14.28 -5.17 -33.71
N ILE A 214 -13.83 -4.34 -32.76
CA ILE A 214 -14.60 -3.21 -32.24
C ILE A 214 -14.87 -2.18 -33.33
N LYS A 215 -13.89 -1.92 -34.20
CA LYS A 215 -14.01 -0.94 -35.28
C LYS A 215 -15.12 -1.28 -36.26
N GLU A 216 -15.29 -2.56 -36.58
CA GLU A 216 -16.38 -3.04 -37.43
C GLU A 216 -17.75 -2.74 -36.81
N ILE A 217 -17.89 -2.95 -35.50
CA ILE A 217 -19.14 -2.75 -34.75
C ILE A 217 -19.44 -1.25 -34.56
N ILE A 218 -18.47 -0.48 -34.08
CA ILE A 218 -18.66 0.91 -33.65
C ILE A 218 -18.99 1.86 -34.81
N ILE A 219 -18.59 1.51 -36.04
CA ILE A 219 -18.89 2.29 -37.25
C ILE A 219 -20.40 2.43 -37.49
N GLU A 220 -21.21 1.49 -37.02
CA GLU A 220 -22.67 1.56 -37.11
C GLU A 220 -23.27 2.68 -36.25
N LEU A 221 -22.53 3.15 -35.23
CA LEU A 221 -22.94 4.19 -34.29
C LEU A 221 -22.54 5.61 -34.69
N LYS A 222 -21.97 5.82 -35.87
CA LYS A 222 -21.42 7.13 -36.35
C LYS A 222 -22.36 8.32 -36.20
N THR A 223 -23.67 8.11 -36.12
CA THR A 223 -24.66 9.18 -35.95
C THR A 223 -24.70 9.78 -34.54
N LYS A 224 -24.12 9.12 -33.53
CA LYS A 224 -24.11 9.57 -32.13
C LYS A 224 -22.79 10.29 -31.81
N ALA A 225 -22.86 11.54 -31.35
CA ALA A 225 -21.67 12.36 -31.07
C ALA A 225 -20.69 11.75 -30.04
N TRP A 226 -21.20 11.05 -29.02
CA TRP A 226 -20.36 10.39 -28.03
C TRP A 226 -19.65 9.14 -28.60
N ALA A 227 -20.29 8.42 -29.52
CA ALA A 227 -19.68 7.29 -30.21
C ALA A 227 -18.61 7.78 -31.20
N GLN A 228 -18.82 8.94 -31.85
CA GLN A 228 -17.81 9.53 -32.72
C GLN A 228 -16.49 9.83 -31.99
N LYS A 229 -16.55 10.26 -30.73
CA LYS A 229 -15.36 10.45 -29.89
C LYS A 229 -14.61 9.13 -29.68
N ALA A 230 -15.33 8.05 -29.37
CA ALA A 230 -14.75 6.72 -29.19
C ALA A 230 -14.14 6.18 -30.50
N ILE A 231 -14.75 6.43 -31.65
CA ILE A 231 -14.20 6.07 -32.96
C ILE A 231 -12.86 6.77 -33.21
N THR A 232 -12.81 8.09 -32.99
CA THR A 232 -11.57 8.86 -33.17
C THR A 232 -10.47 8.36 -32.23
N GLU A 233 -10.79 8.12 -30.96
CA GLU A 233 -9.82 7.60 -30.00
C GLU A 233 -9.31 6.20 -30.38
N LEU A 234 -10.21 5.31 -30.83
CA LEU A 234 -9.83 3.99 -31.33
C LEU A 234 -8.90 4.07 -32.53
N ASP A 235 -9.22 4.93 -33.50
CA ASP A 235 -8.43 5.10 -34.72
C ASP A 235 -7.01 5.62 -34.41
N GLU A 236 -6.89 6.60 -33.51
CA GLU A 236 -5.61 7.17 -33.09
C GLU A 236 -4.73 6.12 -32.39
N VAL A 237 -5.30 5.43 -31.39
CA VAL A 237 -4.57 4.41 -30.61
C VAL A 237 -4.19 3.22 -31.51
N GLN A 238 -5.08 2.74 -32.37
CA GLN A 238 -4.80 1.62 -33.25
C GLN A 238 -3.71 1.96 -34.28
N GLN A 239 -3.76 3.15 -34.88
CA GLN A 239 -2.72 3.60 -35.79
C GLN A 239 -1.36 3.66 -35.10
N GLU A 240 -1.32 4.19 -33.88
CA GLU A 240 -0.09 4.29 -33.10
C GLU A 240 0.42 2.90 -32.67
N LEU A 241 -0.46 1.98 -32.26
CA LEU A 241 -0.13 0.60 -31.91
C LEU A 241 0.58 -0.12 -33.07
N ARG A 242 -0.02 -0.06 -34.26
CA ARG A 242 0.54 -0.66 -35.49
C ARG A 242 1.88 -0.08 -35.88
N SER A 243 2.07 1.23 -35.65
CA SER A 243 3.37 1.87 -35.90
C SER A 243 4.47 1.35 -34.97
N CYS A 244 4.12 1.00 -33.73
CA CYS A 244 5.05 0.55 -32.70
C CYS A 244 5.36 -0.95 -32.77
N GLN A 245 4.48 -1.78 -33.33
CA GLN A 245 4.72 -3.23 -33.51
C GLN A 245 6.00 -3.53 -34.29
N SER A 246 6.40 -2.65 -35.21
CA SER A 246 7.65 -2.78 -35.98
C SER A 246 8.91 -2.34 -35.21
N ASN A 247 8.75 -1.48 -34.19
CA ASN A 247 9.84 -0.93 -33.42
C ASN A 247 9.35 -0.45 -32.04
N HIS A 248 9.60 -1.26 -31.00
CA HIS A 248 9.18 -0.98 -29.64
C HIS A 248 9.80 0.28 -29.04
N ALA A 249 10.95 0.74 -29.55
CA ALA A 249 11.57 1.99 -29.08
C ALA A 249 10.70 3.23 -29.38
N LYS A 250 9.70 3.10 -30.26
CA LYS A 250 8.74 4.16 -30.59
C LYS A 250 7.46 4.11 -29.75
N MET A 251 7.32 3.14 -28.84
CA MET A 251 6.14 3.04 -27.98
C MET A 251 5.94 4.34 -27.19
N SER A 252 4.77 4.94 -27.33
CA SER A 252 4.37 6.08 -26.51
C SER A 252 3.82 5.62 -25.17
N TRP A 253 3.68 6.58 -24.26
CA TRP A 253 3.02 6.34 -22.97
C TRP A 253 1.60 5.79 -23.14
N ARG A 254 0.88 6.20 -24.20
CA ARG A 254 -0.50 5.78 -24.42
C ARG A 254 -0.57 4.31 -24.79
N ILE A 255 0.26 3.87 -25.74
CA ILE A 255 0.33 2.46 -26.13
C ILE A 255 0.75 1.58 -24.96
N VAL A 256 1.74 2.00 -24.17
CA VAL A 256 2.15 1.25 -22.98
C VAL A 256 1.03 1.15 -21.95
N ALA A 257 0.26 2.22 -21.75
CA ALA A 257 -0.88 2.18 -20.86
C ALA A 257 -1.98 1.21 -21.33
N GLU A 258 -2.24 1.15 -22.63
CA GLU A 258 -3.19 0.20 -23.22
C GLU A 258 -2.74 -1.25 -23.04
N ILE A 259 -1.45 -1.54 -23.25
CA ILE A 259 -0.88 -2.88 -23.08
C ILE A 259 -0.93 -3.30 -21.60
N ILE A 260 -0.61 -2.38 -20.67
CA ILE A 260 -0.74 -2.64 -19.22
C ILE A 260 -2.20 -2.95 -18.86
N LEU A 261 -3.16 -2.17 -19.38
CA LEU A 261 -4.58 -2.40 -19.12
C LEU A 261 -5.03 -3.75 -19.69
N GLU A 262 -4.58 -4.10 -20.89
CA GLU A 262 -4.90 -5.38 -21.54
C GLU A 262 -4.33 -6.58 -20.76
N ASN A 263 -3.11 -6.44 -20.21
CA ASN A 263 -2.53 -7.45 -19.33
C ASN A 263 -3.37 -7.65 -18.07
N CYS A 264 -3.77 -6.56 -17.40
CA CYS A 264 -4.64 -6.62 -16.23
C CYS A 264 -5.99 -7.26 -16.53
N LEU A 265 -6.60 -6.93 -17.68
CA LEU A 265 -7.87 -7.50 -18.11
C LEU A 265 -7.75 -8.99 -18.41
N THR A 266 -6.68 -9.41 -19.09
CA THR A 266 -6.42 -10.82 -19.41
C THR A 266 -6.28 -11.66 -18.15
N LEU A 267 -5.49 -11.20 -17.18
CA LEU A 267 -5.35 -11.88 -15.89
C LEU A 267 -6.67 -11.97 -15.13
N GLU A 268 -7.52 -10.94 -15.21
CA GLU A 268 -8.82 -10.98 -14.53
C GLU A 268 -9.76 -12.01 -15.16
N CYS A 269 -9.77 -12.13 -16.50
CA CYS A 269 -10.54 -13.17 -17.19
C CYS A 269 -10.03 -14.58 -16.81
N GLU A 270 -8.72 -14.81 -16.85
CA GLU A 270 -8.12 -16.11 -16.50
C GLU A 270 -8.46 -16.53 -15.05
N ASN A 271 -8.39 -15.60 -14.10
CA ASN A 271 -8.74 -15.86 -12.70
C ASN A 271 -10.23 -16.25 -12.52
N LEU A 272 -11.13 -15.67 -13.31
CA LEU A 272 -12.56 -15.99 -13.24
C LEU A 272 -12.85 -17.34 -13.88
N ASP A 273 -12.21 -17.65 -15.01
CA ASP A 273 -12.34 -18.95 -15.67
C ASP A 273 -11.82 -20.08 -14.76
N GLU A 274 -10.74 -19.85 -14.00
CA GLU A 274 -10.26 -20.82 -13.00
C GLU A 274 -11.30 -21.06 -11.89
N VAL A 275 -11.97 -20.01 -11.41
CA VAL A 275 -13.01 -20.12 -10.38
C VAL A 275 -14.25 -20.84 -10.91
N GLU A 276 -14.70 -20.52 -12.13
CA GLU A 276 -15.82 -21.20 -12.79
C GLU A 276 -15.51 -22.68 -13.02
N ASN A 277 -14.31 -23.02 -13.52
CA ASN A 277 -13.89 -24.40 -13.75
C ASN A 277 -13.74 -25.21 -12.45
N GLN A 278 -13.28 -24.60 -11.36
CA GLN A 278 -13.24 -25.23 -10.03
C GLN A 278 -14.63 -25.47 -9.42
N THR A 279 -15.63 -24.68 -9.84
CA THR A 279 -17.02 -24.84 -9.39
C THR A 279 -17.69 -26.00 -10.15
N ILE A 280 -17.52 -26.06 -11.46
CA ILE A 280 -18.10 -27.10 -12.33
C ILE A 280 -17.52 -28.49 -12.03
N THR A 281 -16.23 -28.57 -11.70
CA THR A 281 -15.58 -29.86 -11.34
C THR A 281 -16.00 -30.40 -9.97
N LYS A 282 -16.59 -29.58 -9.08
CA LYS A 282 -17.16 -30.04 -7.81
C LYS A 282 -18.58 -30.58 -7.94
N GLU A 283 -19.32 -30.18 -8.97
CA GLU A 283 -20.71 -30.62 -9.20
C GLU A 283 -20.83 -31.91 -10.03
N THR A 284 -19.75 -32.40 -10.63
CA THR A 284 -19.76 -33.56 -11.54
C THR A 284 -19.20 -34.85 -10.92
N VAL A 285 -19.41 -35.07 -9.62
CA VAL A 285 -19.28 -36.41 -9.01
C VAL A 285 -20.65 -37.11 -9.08
N PRO A 286 -20.79 -38.23 -9.82
CA PRO A 286 -22.08 -38.91 -9.95
C PRO A 286 -22.42 -39.62 -8.63
N ILE A 287 -23.37 -39.06 -7.88
CA ILE A 287 -24.05 -39.75 -6.79
C ILE A 287 -25.07 -40.70 -7.40
N HIS A 288 -24.75 -41.99 -7.44
CA HIS A 288 -25.74 -43.04 -7.68
C HIS A 288 -26.47 -43.41 -6.38
N ALA A 289 -27.77 -43.69 -6.56
CA ALA A 289 -28.71 -44.44 -5.73
C ALA A 289 -29.57 -43.68 -4.70
N GLU A 290 -30.75 -43.27 -5.19
CA GLU A 290 -32.09 -43.60 -4.67
C GLU A 290 -32.41 -43.46 -3.17
N HIS A 291 -33.29 -42.51 -2.83
CA HIS A 291 -34.67 -42.86 -2.45
C HIS A 291 -35.63 -41.66 -2.50
N GLN A 292 -36.81 -41.93 -3.04
CA GLN A 292 -37.95 -41.02 -3.21
C GLN A 292 -38.67 -40.77 -1.89
N ILE A 293 -38.98 -39.51 -1.56
CA ILE A 293 -40.26 -39.13 -0.92
C ILE A 293 -40.75 -37.81 -1.54
N LYS A 294 -41.95 -37.84 -2.11
CA LYS A 294 -42.72 -36.68 -2.59
C LYS A 294 -43.47 -36.02 -1.42
N SER A 295 -43.43 -34.69 -1.29
CA SER A 295 -44.65 -33.86 -1.25
C SER A 295 -44.40 -32.34 -1.22
N SER A 296 -45.12 -31.68 -2.13
CA SER A 296 -45.67 -30.31 -2.16
C SER A 296 -44.81 -29.06 -2.46
N PRO A 297 -45.40 -28.09 -3.20
CA PRO A 297 -44.66 -27.01 -3.86
C PRO A 297 -44.74 -25.69 -3.08
N GLY A 298 -43.61 -25.01 -2.95
CA GLY A 298 -43.56 -23.66 -2.40
C GLY A 298 -42.14 -23.31 -1.96
N PHE A 299 -41.56 -22.31 -2.61
CA PHE A 299 -40.25 -21.72 -2.37
C PHE A 299 -39.04 -22.60 -2.75
N GLU A 300 -38.70 -22.58 -4.04
CA GLU A 300 -37.32 -22.80 -4.50
C GLU A 300 -36.49 -21.54 -4.21
N ALA A 301 -35.97 -21.45 -2.99
CA ALA A 301 -34.81 -20.63 -2.68
C ALA A 301 -33.60 -21.57 -2.58
N LYS A 302 -32.61 -21.31 -3.43
CA LYS A 302 -31.19 -21.72 -3.42
C LYS A 302 -30.82 -22.78 -2.36
N LYS A 303 -30.51 -23.98 -2.85
CA LYS A 303 -30.08 -25.12 -2.03
C LYS A 303 -28.55 -25.23 -1.86
N ASP A 304 -27.79 -24.16 -2.12
CA ASP A 304 -26.32 -24.18 -2.12
C ASP A 304 -25.65 -23.48 -0.91
N ASP A 305 -26.40 -22.95 0.05
CA ASP A 305 -25.83 -22.32 1.26
C ASP A 305 -25.67 -23.28 2.46
N ILE A 306 -25.73 -24.60 2.27
CA ILE A 306 -25.65 -25.59 3.36
C ILE A 306 -24.50 -26.57 3.16
N VAL A 307 -23.32 -26.08 2.78
CA VAL A 307 -22.08 -26.63 3.34
C VAL A 307 -21.65 -25.69 4.44
N LYS A 308 -22.28 -25.86 5.60
CA LYS A 308 -21.97 -25.14 6.82
C LYS A 308 -20.47 -25.23 7.10
N ASP A 309 -19.78 -24.10 7.01
CA ASP A 309 -18.39 -23.95 7.38
C ASP A 309 -18.17 -24.51 8.79
N LYS A 310 -17.19 -25.42 8.94
CA LYS A 310 -16.88 -26.05 10.23
C LYS A 310 -16.57 -25.01 11.31
N ILE A 311 -15.95 -23.89 10.92
CA ILE A 311 -15.64 -22.79 11.84
C ILE A 311 -16.93 -22.12 12.32
N THR A 312 -17.83 -21.72 11.41
CA THR A 312 -19.15 -21.19 11.75
C THR A 312 -19.94 -22.16 12.66
N LEU A 313 -19.93 -23.46 12.36
CA LEU A 313 -20.63 -24.46 13.19
C LEU A 313 -20.05 -24.59 14.59
N ALA A 314 -18.72 -24.64 14.69
CA ALA A 314 -18.02 -24.70 15.97
C ALA A 314 -18.35 -23.45 16.79
N ILE A 315 -18.30 -22.27 16.19
CA ILE A 315 -18.61 -21.00 16.85
C ILE A 315 -20.05 -20.93 17.34
N LEU A 316 -21.01 -21.36 16.53
CA LEU A 316 -22.43 -21.41 16.92
C LEU A 316 -22.68 -22.34 18.11
N SER A 317 -21.84 -23.37 18.28
CA SER A 317 -21.95 -24.30 19.40
C SER A 317 -21.31 -23.78 20.71
N LEU A 318 -20.40 -22.80 20.63
CA LEU A 318 -19.63 -22.31 21.79
C LEU A 318 -20.52 -21.80 22.91
N ASP A 319 -21.61 -21.09 22.59
CA ASP A 319 -22.49 -20.48 23.60
C ASP A 319 -23.20 -21.52 24.49
N SER A 320 -23.21 -22.80 24.09
CA SER A 320 -23.83 -23.92 24.83
C SER A 320 -22.86 -24.75 25.68
N LEU A 321 -21.56 -24.48 25.57
CA LEU A 321 -20.49 -25.27 26.19
C LEU A 321 -19.98 -24.62 27.49
N THR A 322 -19.40 -25.44 28.37
CA THR A 322 -18.65 -24.95 29.53
C THR A 322 -17.34 -24.29 29.07
N GLN A 323 -16.79 -23.37 29.86
CA GLN A 323 -15.54 -22.67 29.51
C GLN A 323 -14.40 -23.64 29.13
N GLU A 324 -14.20 -24.70 29.91
CA GLU A 324 -13.19 -25.72 29.63
C GLU A 324 -13.40 -26.41 28.26
N LYS A 325 -14.65 -26.67 27.88
CA LYS A 325 -14.99 -27.24 26.57
C LYS A 325 -14.90 -26.23 25.43
N GLN A 326 -15.12 -24.94 25.72
CA GLN A 326 -14.87 -23.87 24.75
C GLN A 326 -13.38 -23.75 24.45
N GLU A 327 -12.54 -23.79 25.48
CA GLU A 327 -11.07 -23.78 25.35
C GLU A 327 -10.57 -24.99 24.55
N GLU A 328 -11.04 -26.19 24.87
CA GLU A 328 -10.72 -27.41 24.13
C GLU A 328 -11.15 -27.33 22.66
N LEU A 329 -12.40 -26.93 22.39
CA LEU A 329 -12.92 -26.81 21.02
C LEU A 329 -12.16 -25.76 20.19
N ILE A 330 -11.82 -24.61 20.78
CA ILE A 330 -11.06 -23.55 20.11
C ILE A 330 -9.65 -24.02 19.78
N ARG A 331 -8.98 -24.70 20.72
CA ARG A 331 -7.66 -25.28 20.50
C ARG A 331 -7.67 -26.29 19.36
N GLU A 332 -8.62 -27.22 19.37
CA GLU A 332 -8.78 -28.22 18.29
C GLU A 332 -9.03 -27.55 16.94
N LEU A 333 -9.90 -26.53 16.91
CA LEU A 333 -10.22 -25.80 15.69
C LEU A 333 -9.00 -25.04 15.14
N ILE A 334 -8.22 -24.39 16.02
CA ILE A 334 -6.99 -23.71 15.64
C ILE A 334 -5.98 -24.72 15.09
N LEU A 335 -5.71 -25.82 15.80
CA LEU A 335 -4.73 -26.82 15.39
C LEU A 335 -5.11 -27.50 14.06
N GLU A 336 -6.38 -27.90 13.87
CA GLU A 336 -6.84 -28.51 12.60
C GLU A 336 -6.62 -27.56 11.42
N ASN A 337 -6.93 -26.27 11.60
CA ASN A 337 -6.79 -25.27 10.54
C ASN A 337 -5.34 -24.82 10.33
N PHE A 338 -4.55 -24.74 11.41
CA PHE A 338 -3.13 -24.41 11.36
C PHE A 338 -2.37 -25.47 10.58
N ASP A 339 -2.57 -26.75 10.91
CA ASP A 339 -1.92 -27.86 10.21
C ASP A 339 -2.27 -27.88 8.71
N LYS A 340 -3.52 -27.62 8.36
CA LYS A 340 -3.96 -27.51 6.96
C LYS A 340 -3.28 -26.34 6.26
N ALA A 341 -3.22 -25.17 6.89
CA ALA A 341 -2.58 -23.98 6.34
C ALA A 341 -1.08 -24.18 6.12
N MET A 342 -0.38 -24.80 7.08
CA MET A 342 1.04 -25.08 6.99
C MET A 342 1.35 -26.17 5.96
N LYS A 343 0.65 -27.32 5.98
CA LYS A 343 0.95 -28.48 5.14
C LYS A 343 0.47 -28.31 3.69
N VAL A 344 -0.74 -27.78 3.50
CA VAL A 344 -1.39 -27.71 2.18
C VAL A 344 -1.07 -26.39 1.49
N LYS A 345 -1.15 -25.27 2.21
CA LYS A 345 -1.01 -23.93 1.63
C LYS A 345 0.40 -23.32 1.80
N ARG A 346 1.29 -23.97 2.57
CA ARG A 346 2.62 -23.44 2.94
C ARG A 346 2.53 -21.99 3.49
N GLN A 347 1.43 -21.67 4.18
CA GLN A 347 1.18 -20.34 4.70
C GLN A 347 2.12 -20.06 5.88
N LYS A 348 2.61 -18.84 6.05
CA LYS A 348 3.39 -18.47 7.25
C LYS A 348 2.50 -18.51 8.50
N PRO A 349 2.95 -19.03 9.65
CA PRO A 349 2.18 -19.13 10.90
C PRO A 349 1.48 -17.82 11.30
N MET A 350 2.21 -16.72 11.24
CA MET A 350 1.69 -15.38 11.58
C MET A 350 0.56 -14.96 10.65
N HIS A 351 0.65 -15.26 9.34
CA HIS A 351 -0.38 -14.89 8.39
C HIS A 351 -1.66 -15.69 8.62
N PHE A 352 -1.52 -16.99 8.85
CA PHE A 352 -2.62 -17.85 9.27
C PHE A 352 -3.29 -17.29 10.52
N ALA A 353 -2.53 -16.93 11.55
CA ALA A 353 -3.10 -16.46 12.81
C ALA A 353 -3.95 -15.18 12.65
N LYS A 354 -3.49 -14.22 11.85
CA LYS A 354 -4.26 -12.99 11.57
C LYS A 354 -5.52 -13.26 10.76
N GLU A 355 -5.43 -14.11 9.73
CA GLU A 355 -6.57 -14.48 8.89
C GLU A 355 -7.62 -15.24 9.71
N PHE A 356 -7.17 -16.23 10.49
CA PHE A 356 -8.02 -17.02 11.36
C PHE A 356 -8.69 -16.14 12.42
N LEU A 357 -7.93 -15.28 13.12
CA LEU A 357 -8.48 -14.35 14.10
C LEU A 357 -9.50 -13.39 13.47
N GLY A 358 -9.21 -12.85 12.28
CA GLY A 358 -10.12 -11.99 11.53
C GLY A 358 -11.45 -12.69 11.23
N ARG A 359 -11.40 -13.95 10.79
CA ARG A 359 -12.58 -14.77 10.52
C ARG A 359 -13.39 -15.06 11.79
N ILE A 360 -12.74 -15.41 12.91
CA ILE A 360 -13.45 -15.61 14.18
C ILE A 360 -14.18 -14.33 14.62
N LEU A 361 -13.54 -13.17 14.47
CA LEU A 361 -14.13 -11.88 14.84
C LEU A 361 -15.30 -11.48 13.92
N GLU A 362 -15.23 -11.83 12.63
CA GLU A 362 -16.34 -11.67 11.69
C GLU A 362 -17.55 -12.51 12.11
N GLU A 363 -17.33 -13.77 12.49
CA GLU A 363 -18.37 -14.67 13.01
C GLU A 363 -18.95 -14.19 14.37
N PHE A 364 -18.18 -13.41 15.13
CA PHE A 364 -18.67 -12.71 16.32
C PHE A 364 -19.44 -11.43 15.99
N ALA A 365 -19.63 -11.09 14.71
CA ALA A 365 -20.24 -9.85 14.23
C ALA A 365 -19.53 -8.59 14.76
N VAL A 366 -18.20 -8.63 14.82
CA VAL A 366 -17.36 -7.49 15.21
C VAL A 366 -17.10 -6.61 13.98
N SER A 367 -17.24 -5.29 14.12
CA SER A 367 -17.02 -4.36 13.01
C SER A 367 -15.57 -4.41 12.51
N SER A 368 -15.37 -4.13 11.22
CA SER A 368 -14.03 -4.13 10.59
C SER A 368 -13.01 -3.25 11.34
N ASP A 369 -13.42 -2.08 11.82
CA ASP A 369 -12.54 -1.17 12.58
C ASP A 369 -12.08 -1.78 13.92
N VAL A 370 -12.99 -2.43 14.65
CA VAL A 370 -12.68 -3.10 15.92
C VAL A 370 -11.81 -4.32 15.65
N THR A 371 -12.10 -5.08 14.60
CA THR A 371 -11.29 -6.20 14.13
C THR A 371 -9.84 -5.78 13.85
N GLN A 372 -9.62 -4.67 13.14
CA GLN A 372 -8.27 -4.15 12.90
C GLN A 372 -7.55 -3.74 14.19
N LYS A 373 -8.25 -3.14 15.17
CA LYS A 373 -7.67 -2.82 16.48
C LYS A 373 -7.25 -4.07 17.24
N ILE A 374 -8.06 -5.14 17.19
CA ILE A 374 -7.76 -6.42 17.83
C ILE A 374 -6.56 -7.11 17.15
N ILE A 375 -6.55 -7.17 15.82
CA ILE A 375 -5.43 -7.73 15.04
C ILE A 375 -4.13 -6.96 15.35
N LYS A 376 -4.18 -5.63 15.44
CA LYS A 376 -3.00 -4.83 15.83
C LYS A 376 -2.51 -5.13 17.25
N LYS A 377 -3.42 -5.35 18.20
CA LYS A 377 -3.04 -5.80 19.57
C LYS A 377 -2.39 -7.18 19.55
N PHE A 378 -2.95 -8.11 18.76
CA PHE A 378 -2.37 -9.43 18.55
C PHE A 378 -0.96 -9.34 17.96
N ASP A 379 -0.75 -8.51 16.94
CA ASP A 379 0.56 -8.27 16.32
C ASP A 379 1.59 -7.75 17.33
N ASN A 380 1.19 -6.80 18.19
CA ASN A 380 2.06 -6.27 19.22
C ASN A 380 2.43 -7.34 20.27
N LYS A 381 1.47 -8.18 20.69
CA LYS A 381 1.73 -9.31 21.60
C LYS A 381 2.69 -10.30 20.95
N LEU A 382 2.43 -10.67 19.70
CA LEU A 382 3.26 -11.60 18.96
C LEU A 382 4.69 -11.07 18.81
N LEU A 383 4.86 -9.81 18.42
CA LEU A 383 6.18 -9.19 18.27
C LEU A 383 6.94 -9.17 19.60
N TYR A 384 6.26 -8.87 20.71
CA TYR A 384 6.84 -8.90 22.04
C TYR A 384 7.35 -10.31 22.41
N HIS A 385 6.53 -11.35 22.25
CA HIS A 385 6.90 -12.73 22.61
C HIS A 385 7.90 -13.40 21.66
N LEU A 386 8.05 -12.85 20.44
CA LEU A 386 9.13 -13.24 19.52
C LEU A 386 10.44 -12.47 19.78
N SER A 387 10.41 -11.38 20.55
CA SER A 387 11.62 -10.64 20.93
C SER A 387 12.48 -11.40 21.96
N PRO A 388 13.79 -11.08 22.10
CA PRO A 388 14.65 -11.70 23.12
C PRO A 388 14.19 -11.50 24.57
N MET A 389 13.38 -10.47 24.83
CA MET A 389 12.83 -10.21 26.16
C MET A 389 11.60 -11.08 26.42
N GLY A 390 10.62 -11.07 25.51
CA GLY A 390 9.39 -11.85 25.65
C GLY A 390 9.59 -13.35 25.41
N SER A 391 10.65 -13.77 24.70
CA SER A 391 10.96 -15.18 24.49
C SER A 391 11.28 -15.92 25.79
N LYS A 392 11.66 -15.21 26.85
CA LYS A 392 11.91 -15.77 28.20
C LYS A 392 10.63 -16.15 28.93
N GLU A 393 9.48 -15.60 28.55
CA GLU A 393 8.18 -15.93 29.15
C GLU A 393 7.60 -17.24 28.59
N MET A 394 8.07 -17.67 27.42
CA MET A 394 7.70 -18.94 26.79
C MET A 394 8.96 -19.65 26.23
N PRO A 395 9.89 -20.10 27.09
CA PRO A 395 11.20 -20.58 26.66
C PRO A 395 11.15 -21.92 25.92
N ASP A 396 10.16 -22.77 26.24
CA ASP A 396 10.09 -24.15 25.75
C ASP A 396 9.26 -24.33 24.48
N LEU A 397 8.72 -23.25 23.92
CA LEU A 397 7.84 -23.29 22.74
C LEU A 397 8.59 -22.89 21.48
N SER A 398 8.32 -23.60 20.38
CA SER A 398 8.77 -23.18 19.05
C SER A 398 8.09 -21.88 18.63
N VAL A 399 8.57 -21.24 17.56
CA VAL A 399 7.93 -20.04 17.01
C VAL A 399 6.48 -20.32 16.61
N ASP A 400 6.23 -21.47 16.00
CA ASP A 400 4.90 -21.90 15.56
C ASP A 400 3.97 -22.14 16.75
N ASP A 401 4.47 -22.83 17.79
CA ASP A 401 3.71 -23.08 19.02
C ASP A 401 3.39 -21.77 19.76
N LYS A 402 4.31 -20.80 19.75
CA LYS A 402 4.06 -19.46 20.31
C LYS A 402 2.96 -18.74 19.56
N VAL A 403 2.95 -18.80 18.23
CA VAL A 403 1.90 -18.20 17.40
C VAL A 403 0.55 -18.84 17.69
N VAL A 404 0.48 -20.17 17.71
CA VAL A 404 -0.75 -20.91 18.00
C VAL A 404 -1.27 -20.59 19.40
N LYS A 405 -0.40 -20.61 20.41
CA LYS A 405 -0.78 -20.29 21.80
C LYS A 405 -1.29 -18.87 21.95
N LEU A 406 -0.61 -17.88 21.37
CA LEU A 406 -1.05 -16.48 21.44
C LEU A 406 -2.36 -16.24 20.67
N LEU A 407 -2.57 -16.99 19.59
CA LEU A 407 -3.83 -16.97 18.84
C LEU A 407 -4.97 -17.54 19.70
N GLU A 408 -4.75 -18.68 20.35
CA GLU A 408 -5.69 -19.29 21.30
C GLU A 408 -6.06 -18.31 22.42
N GLU A 409 -5.07 -17.74 23.10
CA GLU A 409 -5.26 -16.74 24.16
C GLU A 409 -6.07 -15.52 23.66
N SER A 410 -5.78 -15.06 22.44
CA SER A 410 -6.48 -13.91 21.86
C SER A 410 -7.92 -14.24 21.47
N VAL A 411 -8.17 -15.43 20.92
CA VAL A 411 -9.55 -15.86 20.60
C VAL A 411 -10.38 -16.00 21.88
N LEU A 412 -9.81 -16.59 22.93
CA LEU A 412 -10.48 -16.75 24.23
C LEU A 412 -10.75 -15.42 24.93
N GLU A 413 -9.78 -14.50 24.93
CA GLU A 413 -9.95 -13.14 25.46
C GLU A 413 -11.12 -12.41 24.76
N ASN A 414 -11.20 -12.52 23.44
CA ASN A 414 -12.28 -11.88 22.68
C ASN A 414 -13.63 -12.61 22.84
N LEU A 415 -13.63 -13.94 23.00
CA LEU A 415 -14.84 -14.71 23.30
C LEU A 415 -15.46 -14.29 24.64
N ALA A 416 -14.63 -14.16 25.68
CA ALA A 416 -15.06 -13.69 27.01
C ALA A 416 -15.65 -12.26 26.97
N HIS A 417 -15.31 -11.48 25.93
CA HIS A 417 -15.77 -10.11 25.73
C HIS A 417 -16.72 -9.93 24.55
N LYS A 418 -17.24 -11.03 23.97
CA LYS A 418 -18.09 -11.04 22.76
C LYS A 418 -19.21 -10.00 22.81
N SER A 419 -20.02 -9.99 23.88
CA SER A 419 -21.14 -9.05 24.03
C SER A 419 -20.69 -7.58 24.05
N LYS A 420 -19.57 -7.28 24.71
CA LYS A 420 -19.02 -5.91 24.79
C LYS A 420 -18.45 -5.45 23.45
N LEU A 421 -17.85 -6.35 22.68
CA LEU A 421 -17.33 -6.08 21.33
C LEU A 421 -18.46 -5.78 20.34
N GLN A 422 -19.56 -6.52 20.42
CA GLN A 422 -20.76 -6.28 19.62
C GLN A 422 -21.39 -4.92 19.95
N GLU A 423 -21.54 -4.59 21.25
CA GLU A 423 -22.04 -3.27 21.66
C GLU A 423 -21.15 -2.11 21.16
N THR A 424 -19.83 -2.30 21.18
CA THR A 424 -18.88 -1.30 20.69
C THR A 424 -19.02 -1.10 19.19
N SER A 425 -19.19 -2.19 18.44
CA SER A 425 -19.41 -2.17 16.99
C SER A 425 -20.68 -1.40 16.62
N ILE A 426 -21.79 -1.66 17.31
CA ILE A 426 -23.07 -0.96 17.11
C ILE A 426 -22.95 0.54 17.42
N LYS A 427 -22.21 0.92 18.47
CA LYS A 427 -21.97 2.32 18.83
C LYS A 427 -21.14 3.06 17.78
N GLU A 428 -20.07 2.44 17.27
CA GLU A 428 -19.21 3.03 16.24
C GLU A 428 -19.98 3.21 14.91
N GLU A 429 -20.81 2.25 14.51
CA GLU A 429 -21.66 2.37 13.31
C GLU A 429 -22.72 3.47 13.45
N SER A 430 -23.36 3.55 14.62
CA SER A 430 -24.33 4.62 14.91
C SER A 430 -23.69 6.02 14.88
N GLN A 431 -22.45 6.14 15.36
CA GLN A 431 -21.70 7.39 15.30
C GLN A 431 -21.29 7.76 13.88
N LYS A 432 -20.87 6.79 13.05
CA LYS A 432 -20.53 7.02 11.63
C LYS A 432 -21.74 7.50 10.82
N GLN A 433 -22.92 6.91 11.03
CA GLN A 433 -24.15 7.35 10.36
C GLN A 433 -24.59 8.75 10.81
N THR A 434 -24.36 9.11 12.08
CA THR A 434 -24.67 10.44 12.62
C THR A 434 -23.69 11.50 12.11
N ALA A 435 -22.40 11.14 11.97
CA ALA A 435 -21.38 12.01 11.41
C ALA A 435 -21.63 12.29 9.92
N GLN A 436 -21.98 11.28 9.12
CA GLN A 436 -22.33 11.45 7.70
C GLN A 436 -23.55 12.37 7.50
N LYS A 437 -24.58 12.26 8.36
CA LYS A 437 -25.74 13.17 8.32
C LYS A 437 -25.42 14.62 8.70
N LYS A 438 -24.43 14.85 9.58
CA LYS A 438 -23.96 16.21 9.90
C LYS A 438 -23.10 16.80 8.79
N THR A 439 -22.26 16.01 8.14
CA THR A 439 -21.40 16.49 7.05
C THR A 439 -22.21 16.91 5.81
N GLU A 440 -23.38 16.31 5.57
CA GLU A 440 -24.30 16.74 4.50
C GLU A 440 -25.11 18.01 4.84
N GLN A 441 -25.28 18.35 6.12
CA GLN A 441 -25.98 19.57 6.55
C GLN A 441 -25.06 20.79 6.67
N ASP A 442 -23.78 20.61 7.02
CA ASP A 442 -22.83 21.71 7.21
C ASP A 442 -22.14 22.19 5.91
N ALA A 443 -22.36 21.52 4.77
CA ALA A 443 -21.89 21.97 3.46
C ALA A 443 -22.65 23.18 2.88
N LYS A 444 -23.65 23.71 3.61
CA LYS A 444 -24.37 24.95 3.28
C LYS A 444 -24.43 25.89 4.49
N SER A 445 -23.30 26.30 5.04
CA SER A 445 -23.12 27.67 5.57
C SER A 445 -21.80 27.86 6.32
N LYS A 446 -21.04 28.87 5.87
CA LYS A 446 -20.23 29.84 6.63
C LYS A 446 -18.79 30.00 6.12
N SER A 447 -18.57 31.11 5.44
CA SER A 447 -17.34 31.88 5.51
C SER A 447 -17.28 32.61 6.86
N VAL A 448 -16.21 32.43 7.63
CA VAL A 448 -15.92 33.26 8.82
C VAL A 448 -14.47 33.73 8.78
N THR A 449 -14.35 35.05 8.81
CA THR A 449 -13.15 35.86 9.01
C THR A 449 -12.67 35.72 10.45
N ILE A 450 -11.36 35.51 10.68
CA ILE A 450 -10.75 35.49 12.02
C ILE A 450 -10.01 36.81 12.24
N THR A 451 -10.45 37.58 13.24
CA THR A 451 -9.72 38.69 13.86
C THR A 451 -8.95 38.21 15.08
N LYS A 452 -7.72 38.74 15.23
CA LYS A 452 -6.82 38.56 16.37
C LYS A 452 -7.33 39.27 17.62
N THR A 453 -7.24 38.63 18.78
CA THR A 453 -6.86 39.23 20.08
C THR A 453 -6.45 38.14 21.09
N GLU A 454 -5.58 38.53 22.00
CA GLU A 454 -4.70 37.77 22.90
C GLU A 454 -5.41 37.01 24.03
N ASP A 455 -4.80 35.91 24.49
CA ASP A 455 -4.71 35.60 25.93
C ASP A 455 -3.50 34.69 26.24
N LYS A 456 -2.67 35.10 27.20
CA LYS A 456 -1.31 34.58 27.48
C LYS A 456 -1.24 33.51 28.59
N THR A 457 -2.33 32.83 28.92
CA THR A 457 -2.43 32.00 30.14
C THR A 457 -2.60 30.49 29.93
N SER A 458 -2.38 29.95 28.73
CA SER A 458 -2.61 28.50 28.47
C SER A 458 -1.40 27.67 28.04
N ILE A 459 -0.15 28.17 28.06
CA ILE A 459 0.99 27.40 27.49
C ILE A 459 1.28 26.09 28.24
N ARG A 460 0.92 25.97 29.53
CA ARG A 460 1.18 24.76 30.34
C ARG A 460 0.35 23.53 29.98
N ASN A 461 -0.68 23.66 29.14
CA ASN A 461 -1.56 22.54 28.75
C ASN A 461 -1.59 22.31 27.23
N ILE A 462 -0.66 22.91 26.48
CA ILE A 462 -0.64 22.81 25.01
C ILE A 462 0.01 21.49 24.61
N SER A 463 -0.64 20.74 23.73
CA SER A 463 -0.07 19.49 23.22
C SER A 463 1.21 19.78 22.42
N GLU A 464 2.17 18.86 22.43
CA GLU A 464 3.44 19.00 21.69
C GLU A 464 3.21 19.41 20.22
N LYS A 465 2.16 18.87 19.60
CA LYS A 465 1.73 19.21 18.24
C LYS A 465 1.32 20.68 18.08
N GLU A 466 0.59 21.23 19.04
CA GLU A 466 0.18 22.64 19.04
C GLU A 466 1.37 23.57 19.37
N LEU A 467 2.29 23.13 20.23
CA LEU A 467 3.52 23.86 20.53
C LEU A 467 4.39 24.02 19.27
N TRP A 468 4.53 22.94 18.47
CA TRP A 468 5.23 22.98 17.19
C TRP A 468 4.56 23.87 16.14
N ILE A 469 3.22 23.95 16.16
CA ILE A 469 2.47 24.86 15.29
C ILE A 469 2.76 26.31 15.68
N ILE A 470 2.82 26.62 16.98
CA ILE A 470 3.15 27.95 17.49
C ILE A 470 4.60 28.34 17.15
N ILE A 471 5.57 27.42 17.33
CA ILE A 471 6.99 27.67 16.97
C ILE A 471 7.13 27.93 15.47
N ARG A 472 6.44 27.17 14.63
CA ARG A 472 6.43 27.37 13.17
C ARG A 472 5.80 28.71 12.79
N ASP A 473 4.65 29.04 13.36
CA ASP A 473 3.82 30.15 12.89
C ASP A 473 4.22 31.51 13.50
N SER A 474 4.86 31.52 14.68
CA SER A 474 5.33 32.74 15.34
C SER A 474 6.82 33.00 15.14
N TYR A 475 7.68 31.98 15.19
CA TYR A 475 9.14 32.16 15.18
C TYR A 475 9.76 32.03 13.80
N LEU A 476 9.42 30.97 13.06
CA LEU A 476 10.03 30.73 11.75
C LEU A 476 9.49 31.69 10.68
N LYS A 477 8.26 32.19 10.86
CA LYS A 477 7.64 33.16 9.95
C LYS A 477 8.25 34.56 9.99
N GLU A 478 8.91 34.94 11.09
CA GLU A 478 9.62 36.22 11.22
C GLU A 478 11.05 36.14 10.67
N LEU A 479 11.60 34.94 10.55
CA LEU A 479 12.97 34.69 10.08
C LEU A 479 13.07 34.39 8.58
N PHE A 480 11.97 33.99 7.94
CA PHE A 480 11.94 33.57 6.54
C PHE A 480 10.69 34.11 5.83
N ASP A 481 10.89 34.77 4.69
CA ASP A 481 9.82 35.45 3.93
C ASP A 481 8.98 34.48 3.08
N TYR A 482 9.47 33.27 2.81
CA TYR A 482 8.85 32.30 1.90
C TYR A 482 8.41 31.01 2.61
N SER A 483 7.21 30.51 2.26
CA SER A 483 6.58 29.33 2.90
C SER A 483 7.45 28.07 2.88
N ASP A 484 8.24 27.92 1.82
CA ASP A 484 9.01 26.70 1.57
C ASP A 484 10.28 26.66 2.43
N GLU A 485 10.82 27.84 2.76
CA GLU A 485 11.97 28.02 3.67
C GLU A 485 11.55 27.75 5.12
N ILE A 486 10.36 28.18 5.52
CA ILE A 486 9.76 27.90 6.83
C ILE A 486 9.58 26.38 7.03
N VAL A 487 9.13 25.69 5.98
CA VAL A 487 8.93 24.22 6.00
C VAL A 487 10.27 23.48 6.00
N ALA A 488 11.28 23.98 5.29
CA ALA A 488 12.64 23.42 5.33
C ALA A 488 13.31 23.63 6.70
N GLY A 489 13.24 24.84 7.26
CA GLY A 489 13.81 25.19 8.56
C GLY A 489 13.20 24.39 9.71
N SER A 490 11.87 24.21 9.71
CA SER A 490 11.18 23.38 10.70
C SER A 490 11.58 21.90 10.63
N LYS A 491 11.80 21.35 9.43
CA LYS A 491 12.30 19.98 9.25
C LYS A 491 13.73 19.82 9.75
N VAL A 492 14.59 20.81 9.52
CA VAL A 492 15.99 20.81 9.99
C VAL A 492 16.07 20.90 11.52
N LEU A 493 15.30 21.81 12.14
CA LEU A 493 15.20 21.92 13.60
C LEU A 493 14.68 20.64 14.25
N LYS A 494 13.67 20.01 13.67
CA LYS A 494 13.14 18.72 14.11
C LYS A 494 14.20 17.61 14.00
N LYS A 495 14.93 17.57 12.88
CA LYS A 495 16.00 16.59 12.66
C LYS A 495 17.17 16.78 13.64
N PHE A 496 17.57 18.02 13.92
CA PHE A 496 18.58 18.32 14.93
C PHE A 496 18.15 17.97 16.36
N SER A 497 16.89 18.21 16.72
CA SER A 497 16.36 17.83 18.04
C SER A 497 16.34 16.32 18.25
N LEU A 498 16.06 15.56 17.20
CA LEU A 498 16.03 14.08 17.22
C LEU A 498 17.43 13.46 17.16
N GLU A 499 18.33 13.98 16.31
CA GLU A 499 19.69 13.44 16.14
C GLU A 499 20.63 13.79 17.29
N LEU A 500 20.39 14.89 18.01
CA LEU A 500 21.22 15.30 19.17
C LEU A 500 20.72 14.74 20.50
N GLY A 501 19.61 13.99 20.55
CA GLY A 501 19.10 13.36 21.77
C GLY A 501 18.71 14.33 22.89
N LEU A 502 18.39 15.58 22.55
CA LEU A 502 18.09 16.63 23.51
C LEU A 502 16.64 16.54 24.00
N LEU A 503 16.39 15.62 24.94
CA LEU A 503 15.30 15.78 25.93
C LEU A 503 15.81 16.65 27.08
N LEU A 504 16.05 17.93 26.81
CA LEU A 504 16.25 18.90 27.88
C LEU A 504 14.88 19.45 28.27
N THR A 505 14.58 19.46 29.56
CA THR A 505 13.47 20.26 30.07
C THR A 505 13.79 21.75 29.90
N GLU A 506 12.77 22.60 29.86
CA GLU A 506 12.92 24.06 29.68
C GLU A 506 13.91 24.68 30.69
N ASN A 507 13.92 24.18 31.93
CA ASN A 507 14.88 24.58 32.96
C ASN A 507 16.31 24.12 32.68
N GLU A 508 16.50 22.92 32.12
CA GLU A 508 17.83 22.40 31.81
C GLU A 508 18.44 23.12 30.61
N ALA A 509 17.62 23.41 29.59
CA ALA A 509 18.04 24.25 28.46
C ALA A 509 18.40 25.67 28.93
N THR A 510 17.56 26.27 29.79
CA THR A 510 17.78 27.62 30.33
C THR A 510 19.03 27.68 31.20
N ASN A 511 19.25 26.71 32.09
CA ASN A 511 20.44 26.67 32.95
C ASN A 511 21.73 26.48 32.15
N LEU A 512 21.70 25.66 31.10
CA LEU A 512 22.87 25.39 30.25
C LEU A 512 23.23 26.63 29.42
N ILE A 513 22.22 27.36 28.93
CA ILE A 513 22.39 28.62 28.21
C ILE A 513 22.92 29.73 29.13
N THR A 514 22.35 29.89 30.33
CA THR A 514 22.79 30.90 31.31
C THR A 514 24.24 30.64 31.74
N GLN A 515 24.61 29.39 32.03
CA GLN A 515 25.98 29.03 32.40
C GLN A 515 27.02 29.34 31.30
N GLU A 516 26.67 29.14 30.02
CA GLU A 516 27.58 29.46 28.92
C GLU A 516 27.65 30.96 28.62
N LEU A 517 26.57 31.72 28.86
CA LEU A 517 26.57 33.17 28.73
C LEU A 517 27.37 33.86 29.85
N GLU A 518 27.24 33.36 31.09
CA GLU A 518 28.05 33.83 32.23
C GLU A 518 29.55 33.57 32.03
N LYS A 519 29.93 32.42 31.44
CA LYS A 519 31.33 32.12 31.07
C LYS A 519 31.92 33.11 30.08
N LYS A 520 31.07 33.78 29.28
CA LYS A 520 31.47 34.82 28.33
C LYS A 520 31.33 36.25 28.88
N GLY A 521 31.00 36.39 30.16
CA GLY A 521 30.87 37.69 30.84
C GLY A 521 29.62 38.46 30.45
N ILE A 522 28.60 37.78 29.92
CA ILE A 522 27.33 38.39 29.49
C ILE A 522 26.29 38.14 30.57
N THR A 523 25.98 39.18 31.36
CA THR A 523 24.89 39.17 32.34
C THR A 523 23.55 39.42 31.64
N ILE A 524 22.61 38.48 31.79
CA ILE A 524 21.27 38.57 31.21
C ILE A 524 20.40 39.43 32.13
N GLU A 525 20.18 40.70 31.77
CA GLU A 525 19.15 41.52 32.41
C GLU A 525 17.80 41.26 31.73
N GLU A 526 16.76 41.00 32.54
CA GLU A 526 15.40 40.70 32.07
C GLU A 526 14.83 41.86 31.27
N GLY A 527 14.93 41.81 29.93
CA GLY A 527 14.28 42.83 29.09
C GLY A 527 14.65 42.88 27.61
N ILE A 528 15.64 42.13 27.11
CA ILE A 528 16.07 42.24 25.71
C ILE A 528 16.08 40.86 25.05
N SER A 529 14.92 40.46 24.52
CA SER A 529 14.68 39.14 23.91
C SER A 529 15.34 38.98 22.53
N GLU A 530 15.41 40.03 21.71
CA GLU A 530 15.95 39.90 20.34
C GLU A 530 17.47 39.72 20.29
N ASP A 531 18.24 40.39 21.17
CA ASP A 531 19.69 40.20 21.24
C ASP A 531 20.06 38.88 21.91
N LEU A 532 19.24 38.37 22.82
CA LEU A 532 19.47 37.07 23.46
C LEU A 532 19.34 35.94 22.45
N ASP A 533 18.28 35.96 21.64
CA ASP A 533 17.97 34.90 20.66
C ASP A 533 19.01 34.83 19.54
N LYS A 534 19.44 35.99 19.03
CA LYS A 534 20.50 36.07 18.02
C LYS A 534 21.83 35.54 18.55
N ASN A 535 22.17 35.82 19.81
CA ASN A 535 23.40 35.36 20.43
C ASN A 535 23.35 33.87 20.79
N ILE A 536 22.18 33.32 21.18
CA ILE A 536 21.96 31.89 21.39
C ILE A 536 22.19 31.11 20.09
N CYS A 537 21.65 31.57 18.96
CA CYS A 537 21.89 30.94 17.66
C CYS A 537 23.37 30.94 17.26
N ILE A 538 24.11 32.03 17.55
CA ILE A 538 25.55 32.14 17.27
C ILE A 538 26.36 31.18 18.15
N ILE A 539 25.99 31.00 19.41
CA ILE A 539 26.68 30.08 20.34
C ILE A 539 26.48 28.62 19.93
N ILE A 540 25.24 28.22 19.60
CA ILE A 540 24.91 26.87 19.13
C ILE A 540 25.66 26.57 17.83
N LEU A 541 25.65 27.50 16.86
CA LEU A 541 26.38 27.35 15.59
C LEU A 541 27.89 27.20 15.78
N ASN A 542 28.49 27.90 16.74
CA ASN A 542 29.93 27.82 16.98
C ASN A 542 30.34 26.52 17.69
N GLN A 543 29.55 26.03 18.66
CA GLN A 543 29.82 24.74 19.30
C GLN A 543 29.67 23.56 18.31
N LEU A 544 28.68 23.62 17.41
CA LEU A 544 28.54 22.62 16.34
C LEU A 544 29.73 22.63 15.37
N LYS A 545 30.32 23.80 15.09
CA LYS A 545 31.53 23.92 14.27
C LYS A 545 32.78 23.37 14.99
N GLU A 546 32.93 23.63 16.27
CA GLU A 546 34.06 23.13 17.07
C GLU A 546 33.99 21.60 17.23
N GLN A 547 32.81 21.02 17.46
CA GLN A 547 32.64 19.56 17.52
C GLN A 547 32.89 18.88 16.18
N LYS A 548 32.48 19.50 15.06
CA LYS A 548 32.82 19.01 13.72
C LYS A 548 34.33 19.00 13.48
N GLN A 549 35.04 20.04 13.90
CA GLN A 549 36.51 20.08 13.82
C GLN A 549 37.18 19.04 14.74
N TYR A 550 36.57 18.71 15.87
CA TYR A 550 37.06 17.67 16.78
C TYR A 550 36.90 16.27 16.18
N GLN A 551 35.77 16.00 15.50
CA GLN A 551 35.54 14.72 14.80
C GLN A 551 36.42 14.56 13.54
N THR A 552 36.78 15.66 12.88
CA THR A 552 37.71 15.62 11.73
C THR A 552 39.17 15.42 12.14
N LYS A 553 39.48 15.50 13.45
CA LYS A 553 40.83 15.21 13.99
C LYS A 553 40.95 13.79 14.58
N ILE A 554 39.83 13.08 14.74
CA ILE A 554 39.75 11.74 15.32
C ILE A 554 39.66 10.66 14.23
N ASN A 555 39.32 11.04 12.99
CA ASN A 555 39.59 10.26 11.77
C ASN A 555 40.85 10.81 11.08
#